data_AF-A0A959AJF6-F1
#
_entry.id   AF-A0A959AJF6-F1
#
_cell.length_a   1.000
_cell.length_b   1.000
_cell.length_c   1.000
_cell.angle_alpha   90.00
_cell.angle_beta   90.00
_cell.angle_gamma   90.00
#
_symmetry.space_group_name_H-M   'P 1'
#
loop_
_entity.id
_entity.type
_entity.pdbx_description
1 polymer ?
#
loop_
_entity_poly.entity_id
_entity_poly.type
_entity_poly.pdbx_seq_one_letter_code
_entity_poly.pdbx_strand_id
1 'polypeptide(L)'
;MKKNPLLLLICILLFVAWACEKDDSTSGKTVLNVRLTDGPGDYQQVNVDIQEVRLKMADDTSQWLSLATNAGIYNLLDFQNGVDTIIATGPVPLDVLKEVRLILGPENSVMVDSTLYDLETPSAEQSGLKIKIDKSLGLVLDSLTLDFDAEKSIVKTGNGKFILKPVIKVVD
;
A
#
# COMPACT_ATOMS: atom_id res chain seq x y z
N MET A 1 -65.58 -7.50 -50.35
CA MET A 1 -64.48 -8.38 -50.82
C MET A 1 -63.20 -7.89 -50.15
N LYS A 2 -62.69 -8.58 -49.12
CA LYS A 2 -61.40 -9.33 -49.11
C LYS A 2 -60.23 -8.43 -49.59
N LYS A 3 -59.18 -8.09 -48.83
CA LYS A 3 -58.30 -8.92 -47.97
C LYS A 3 -57.46 -8.01 -47.02
N ASN A 4 -57.29 -8.40 -45.76
CA ASN A 4 -56.08 -8.15 -44.96
C ASN A 4 -55.18 -9.41 -45.14
N PRO A 5 -53.87 -9.48 -44.79
CA PRO A 5 -53.15 -8.76 -43.72
C PRO A 5 -51.63 -8.49 -43.98
N LEU A 6 -50.92 -8.09 -42.93
CA LEU A 6 -49.53 -8.48 -42.62
C LEU A 6 -48.38 -7.78 -43.37
N LEU A 7 -47.68 -6.86 -42.66
CA LEU A 7 -46.22 -6.83 -42.71
C LEU A 7 -45.62 -6.30 -41.40
N LEU A 8 -45.15 -7.26 -40.60
CA LEU A 8 -44.08 -7.13 -39.60
C LEU A 8 -42.79 -6.70 -40.32
N LEU A 9 -41.98 -5.78 -39.77
CA LEU A 9 -40.66 -6.12 -39.18
C LEU A 9 -39.89 -4.85 -38.79
N ILE A 10 -39.64 -4.76 -37.49
CA ILE A 10 -38.57 -4.00 -36.83
C ILE A 10 -37.21 -4.48 -37.39
N CYS A 11 -36.37 -3.58 -37.88
CA CYS A 11 -34.94 -3.85 -38.08
C CYS A 11 -34.13 -2.97 -37.14
N ILE A 12 -33.60 -3.65 -36.13
CA ILE A 12 -32.80 -3.18 -35.00
C ILE A 12 -31.42 -2.71 -35.49
N LEU A 13 -30.96 -1.61 -34.88
CA LEU A 13 -29.59 -1.11 -34.90
C LEU A 13 -28.59 -2.23 -34.59
N LEU A 14 -27.67 -2.50 -35.53
CA LEU A 14 -26.44 -3.23 -35.27
C LEU A 14 -25.31 -2.21 -35.06
N PHE A 15 -25.22 -1.65 -33.85
CA PHE A 15 -23.95 -1.18 -33.30
C PHE A 15 -23.30 -2.39 -32.63
N VAL A 16 -22.49 -3.13 -33.38
CA VAL A 16 -21.54 -4.09 -32.80
C VAL A 16 -20.43 -3.28 -32.16
N ALA A 17 -20.62 -2.98 -30.87
CA ALA A 17 -19.53 -2.56 -30.01
C ALA A 17 -18.62 -3.79 -29.82
N TRP A 18 -17.40 -3.68 -30.32
CA TRP A 18 -16.28 -4.54 -29.93
C TRP A 18 -16.00 -4.28 -28.44
N ALA A 19 -16.71 -5.00 -27.57
CA ALA A 19 -16.28 -5.20 -26.20
C ALA A 19 -15.17 -6.25 -26.27
N CYS A 20 -13.93 -5.77 -26.25
CA CYS A 20 -12.78 -6.61 -26.00
C CYS A 20 -12.87 -7.02 -24.52
N GLU A 21 -13.46 -8.18 -24.24
CA GLU A 21 -13.17 -8.93 -23.01
C GLU A 21 -11.68 -9.22 -23.06
N LYS A 22 -10.90 -8.49 -22.26
CA LYS A 22 -9.59 -8.99 -21.91
C LYS A 22 -9.87 -10.21 -21.04
N ASP A 23 -9.56 -11.38 -21.59
CA ASP A 23 -9.43 -12.62 -20.84
C ASP A 23 -8.61 -12.33 -19.58
N ASP A 24 -9.28 -12.30 -18.44
CA ASP A 24 -8.62 -12.35 -17.14
C ASP A 24 -7.99 -13.74 -17.07
N SER A 25 -6.71 -13.79 -17.47
CA SER A 25 -5.81 -14.89 -17.15
C SER A 25 -6.16 -15.34 -15.74
N THR A 26 -6.57 -16.59 -15.58
CA THR A 26 -6.87 -17.17 -14.27
C THR A 26 -5.57 -17.40 -13.51
N SER A 27 -4.85 -16.32 -13.25
CA SER A 27 -3.73 -16.24 -12.33
C SER A 27 -4.34 -16.41 -10.96
N GLY A 28 -3.92 -17.44 -10.23
CA GLY A 28 -4.41 -17.65 -8.86
C GLY A 28 -4.24 -16.38 -8.02
N LYS A 29 -5.02 -16.27 -6.95
CA LYS A 29 -4.86 -15.19 -5.96
C LYS A 29 -4.42 -15.79 -4.63
N THR A 30 -3.65 -15.02 -3.87
CA THR A 30 -3.37 -15.28 -2.46
C THR A 30 -3.82 -14.09 -1.62
N VAL A 31 -3.83 -14.24 -0.29
CA VAL A 31 -4.03 -13.12 0.63
C VAL A 31 -2.67 -12.72 1.18
N LEU A 32 -2.33 -11.45 1.01
CA LEU A 32 -1.11 -10.85 1.55
C LEU A 32 -1.45 -10.04 2.80
N ASN A 33 -0.75 -10.30 3.90
CA ASN A 33 -0.71 -9.42 5.06
C ASN A 33 0.53 -8.55 5.01
N VAL A 34 0.36 -7.24 5.09
CA VAL A 34 1.46 -6.29 5.28
C VAL A 34 1.51 -5.92 6.75
N ARG A 35 2.67 -6.17 7.36
CA ARG A 35 2.94 -5.94 8.78
C ARG A 35 3.95 -4.82 8.97
N LEU A 36 3.92 -4.21 10.15
CA LEU A 36 4.84 -3.18 10.59
C LEU A 36 5.49 -3.61 11.90
N THR A 37 6.81 -3.48 11.96
CA THR A 37 7.66 -3.66 13.15
C THR A 37 8.76 -2.61 13.13
N ASP A 38 9.48 -2.47 14.23
CA ASP A 38 10.51 -1.45 14.40
C ASP A 38 11.82 -2.02 14.96
N GLY A 39 12.91 -1.46 14.46
CA GLY A 39 14.26 -1.65 14.98
C GLY A 39 14.51 -0.79 16.24
N PRO A 40 15.56 -1.08 17.02
CA PRO A 40 15.86 -0.31 18.23
C PRO A 40 16.11 1.18 17.92
N GLY A 41 15.65 2.07 18.80
CA GLY A 41 15.91 3.51 18.71
C GLY A 41 15.77 4.26 20.04
N ASP A 42 16.42 5.42 20.11
CA ASP A 42 16.57 6.25 21.32
C ASP A 42 15.59 7.44 21.32
N TYR A 43 14.35 7.20 20.88
CA TYR A 43 13.25 8.15 20.96
C TYR A 43 12.21 7.70 22.00
N GLN A 44 11.39 8.62 22.51
CA GLN A 44 10.28 8.26 23.38
C GLN A 44 9.06 7.79 22.59
N GLN A 45 8.83 8.41 21.42
CA GLN A 45 7.79 8.05 20.47
C GLN A 45 8.23 8.44 19.06
N VAL A 46 7.84 7.63 18.08
CA VAL A 46 7.89 7.98 16.66
C VAL A 46 6.56 7.60 16.05
N ASN A 47 5.70 8.59 15.84
CA ASN A 47 4.33 8.42 15.39
C ASN A 47 4.25 8.63 13.87
N VAL A 48 3.82 7.60 13.15
CA VAL A 48 3.63 7.63 11.69
C VAL A 48 2.17 7.44 11.36
N ASP A 49 1.60 8.41 10.64
CA ASP A 49 0.21 8.43 10.22
C ASP A 49 0.07 7.69 8.89
N ILE A 50 -0.35 6.42 8.93
CA ILE A 50 -0.50 5.57 7.74
C ILE A 50 -1.95 5.65 7.25
N GLN A 51 -2.14 6.03 5.99
CA GLN A 51 -3.47 6.21 5.38
C GLN A 51 -3.80 5.12 4.36
N GLU A 52 -2.81 4.66 3.59
CA GLU A 52 -3.04 3.66 2.55
C GLU A 52 -1.79 2.83 2.25
N VAL A 53 -1.98 1.53 2.01
CA VAL A 53 -0.97 0.63 1.48
C VAL A 53 -1.33 0.23 0.06
N ARG A 54 -0.41 0.50 -0.87
CA ARG A 54 -0.54 0.13 -2.28
C ARG A 54 0.60 -0.78 -2.72
N LEU A 55 0.32 -1.66 -3.66
CA LEU A 55 1.28 -2.61 -4.22
C LEU A 55 1.48 -2.35 -5.70
N LYS A 56 2.69 -2.66 -6.18
CA LYS A 56 3.00 -2.72 -7.60
C LYS A 56 3.55 -4.10 -7.94
N MET A 57 2.86 -4.80 -8.84
CA MET A 57 3.23 -6.13 -9.31
C MET A 57 4.12 -6.03 -10.57
N ALA A 58 4.75 -7.13 -10.97
CA ALA A 58 5.67 -7.14 -12.10
C ALA A 58 4.96 -7.12 -13.45
N ASP A 59 3.86 -7.86 -13.58
CA ASP A 59 3.11 -7.98 -14.83
C ASP A 59 2.28 -6.71 -15.12
N ASP A 60 1.91 -5.95 -14.08
CA ASP A 60 1.21 -4.67 -14.22
C ASP A 60 2.15 -3.47 -13.99
N THR A 61 2.73 -2.98 -15.07
CA THR A 61 3.68 -1.87 -15.04
C THR A 61 3.03 -0.52 -14.71
N SER A 62 1.70 -0.39 -14.73
CA SER A 62 1.02 0.91 -14.69
C SER A 62 0.03 1.10 -13.53
N GLN A 63 -0.57 0.03 -13.00
CA GLN A 63 -1.57 0.16 -11.95
C GLN A 63 -1.03 -0.18 -10.56
N TRP A 64 -1.49 0.59 -9.57
CA TRP A 64 -1.26 0.31 -8.16
C TRP A 64 -2.47 -0.45 -7.62
N LEU A 65 -2.23 -1.56 -6.94
CA LEU A 65 -3.25 -2.33 -6.23
C LEU A 65 -3.34 -1.85 -4.78
N SER A 66 -4.45 -1.25 -4.38
CA SER A 66 -4.69 -0.85 -2.99
C SER A 66 -5.16 -2.04 -2.14
N LEU A 67 -4.58 -2.20 -0.95
CA LEU A 67 -5.04 -3.17 0.04
C LEU A 67 -6.05 -2.55 1.01
N ALA A 68 -6.84 -3.39 1.69
CA ALA A 68 -7.64 -2.93 2.81
C ALA A 68 -6.70 -2.51 3.95
N THR A 69 -6.56 -1.20 4.14
CA THR A 69 -5.58 -0.60 5.05
C THR A 69 -6.25 -0.27 6.39
N ASN A 70 -5.61 -0.67 7.47
CA ASN A 70 -5.93 -0.22 8.82
C ASN A 70 -5.32 1.18 9.00
N ALA A 71 -5.99 2.21 8.48
CA ALA A 71 -5.49 3.57 8.58
C ALA A 71 -5.42 4.05 10.04
N GLY A 72 -4.38 4.79 10.39
CA GLY A 72 -4.18 5.32 11.74
C GLY A 72 -2.75 5.75 12.02
N ILE A 73 -2.56 6.30 13.22
CA ILE A 73 -1.27 6.70 13.73
C ILE A 73 -0.64 5.53 14.48
N TYR A 74 0.54 5.13 14.06
CA TYR A 74 1.32 4.05 14.65
C TYR A 74 2.55 4.62 15.34
N ASN A 75 2.66 4.43 16.66
CA ASN A 75 3.94 4.64 17.34
C ASN A 75 4.85 3.46 17.01
N LEU A 76 5.88 3.67 16.19
CA LEU A 76 6.77 2.62 15.71
C LEU A 76 7.41 1.85 16.87
N LEU A 77 7.77 2.56 17.94
CA LEU A 77 8.47 1.99 19.10
C LEU A 77 7.59 1.01 19.91
N ASP A 78 6.27 0.96 19.67
CA ASP A 78 5.39 -0.05 20.27
C ASP A 78 5.62 -1.45 19.67
N PHE A 79 6.27 -1.53 18.50
CA PHE A 79 6.42 -2.75 17.71
C PHE A 79 7.88 -3.23 17.64
N GLN A 80 8.55 -3.28 18.79
CA GLN A 80 9.96 -3.73 18.89
C GLN A 80 10.07 -5.15 19.45
N ASN A 81 11.28 -5.73 19.38
CA ASN A 81 11.61 -7.02 20.02
C ASN A 81 10.72 -8.20 19.58
N GLY A 82 10.40 -8.25 18.28
CA GLY A 82 9.57 -9.32 17.69
C GLY A 82 8.07 -9.10 17.83
N VAL A 83 7.65 -7.93 18.31
CA VAL A 83 6.25 -7.49 18.24
C VAL A 83 6.00 -6.82 16.88
N ASP A 84 4.88 -7.16 16.24
CA ASP A 84 4.44 -6.55 14.98
C ASP A 84 2.94 -6.25 15.01
N THR A 85 2.47 -5.51 14.00
CA THR A 85 1.05 -5.27 13.77
C THR A 85 0.70 -5.36 12.29
N ILE A 86 -0.53 -5.75 11.96
CA ILE A 86 -1.03 -5.76 10.58
C ILE A 86 -1.54 -4.36 10.22
N ILE A 87 -0.92 -3.75 9.21
CA ILE A 87 -1.32 -2.43 8.70
C ILE A 87 -2.19 -2.52 7.45
N ALA A 88 -2.13 -3.62 6.69
CA ALA A 88 -3.02 -3.86 5.57
C ALA A 88 -3.15 -5.34 5.23
N THR A 89 -4.27 -5.71 4.62
CA THR A 89 -4.52 -7.07 4.13
C THR A 89 -5.38 -7.06 2.87
N GLY A 90 -5.24 -8.06 2.01
CA GLY A 90 -6.15 -8.22 0.89
C GLY A 90 -5.73 -9.29 -0.13
N PRO A 91 -6.64 -9.63 -1.05
CA PRO A 91 -6.34 -10.55 -2.13
C PRO A 91 -5.41 -9.90 -3.17
N VAL A 92 -4.38 -10.61 -3.58
CA VAL A 92 -3.37 -10.18 -4.55
C VAL A 92 -3.14 -11.30 -5.58
N PRO A 93 -2.80 -10.97 -6.84
CA PRO A 93 -2.46 -11.99 -7.83
C PRO A 93 -1.17 -12.72 -7.44
N LEU A 94 -1.06 -13.99 -7.85
CA LEU A 94 0.18 -14.77 -7.77
C LEU A 94 1.16 -14.26 -8.83
N ASP A 95 1.91 -13.24 -8.45
CA ASP A 95 2.93 -12.60 -9.27
C ASP A 95 4.07 -12.11 -8.38
N VAL A 96 5.08 -11.50 -8.98
CA VAL A 96 6.20 -10.89 -8.29
C VAL A 96 5.82 -9.48 -7.82
N LEU A 97 5.78 -9.28 -6.51
CA LEU A 97 5.64 -7.98 -5.88
C LEU A 97 6.95 -7.19 -6.06
N LYS A 98 6.86 -6.01 -6.69
CA LYS A 98 7.99 -5.13 -7.00
C LYS A 98 8.12 -3.92 -6.11
N GLU A 99 6.99 -3.33 -5.68
CA GLU A 99 7.01 -2.18 -4.78
C GLU A 99 5.83 -2.22 -3.80
N VAL A 100 6.08 -1.80 -2.57
CA VAL A 100 5.06 -1.38 -1.61
C VAL A 100 5.14 0.13 -1.48
N ARG A 101 3.98 0.79 -1.46
CA ARG A 101 3.87 2.22 -1.23
C ARG A 101 2.98 2.49 -0.03
N LEU A 102 3.53 3.19 0.97
CA LEU A 102 2.79 3.71 2.10
C LEU A 102 2.42 5.16 1.80
N ILE A 103 1.13 5.48 1.76
CA ILE A 103 0.64 6.85 1.76
C ILE A 103 0.50 7.27 3.21
N LEU A 104 1.18 8.38 3.57
CA LEU A 104 1.10 8.93 4.91
C LEU A 104 0.13 10.11 4.95
N GLY A 105 -0.53 10.28 6.09
CA GLY A 105 -1.29 11.48 6.41
C GLY A 105 -0.41 12.54 7.06
N PRO A 106 -0.98 13.68 7.47
CA PRO A 106 -0.22 14.80 8.01
C PRO A 106 0.19 14.63 9.48
N GLU A 107 -0.40 13.70 10.24
CA GLU A 107 -0.26 13.63 11.70
C GLU A 107 0.98 12.81 12.15
N ASN A 108 2.14 13.10 11.56
CA ASN A 108 3.40 12.46 11.93
C ASN A 108 4.13 13.30 12.99
N SER A 109 4.68 12.65 14.02
CA SER A 109 5.40 13.33 15.10
C SER A 109 6.50 12.48 15.72
N VAL A 110 7.43 13.13 16.41
CA VAL A 110 8.48 12.49 17.21
C VAL A 110 8.55 13.14 18.59
N MET A 111 8.72 12.33 19.63
CA MET A 111 8.91 12.82 21.00
C MET A 111 10.37 12.73 21.42
N VAL A 112 10.94 13.87 21.79
CA VAL A 112 12.32 14.03 22.27
C VAL A 112 12.29 14.86 23.54
N ASP A 113 12.98 14.40 24.59
CA ASP A 113 13.07 15.09 25.88
C ASP A 113 11.69 15.52 26.44
N SER A 114 10.69 14.64 26.29
CA SER A 114 9.29 14.82 26.68
C SER A 114 8.54 15.94 25.94
N THR A 115 9.12 16.45 24.85
CA THR A 115 8.48 17.42 23.96
C THR A 115 8.11 16.74 22.65
N LEU A 116 6.85 16.90 22.23
CA LEU A 116 6.36 16.40 20.95
C LEU A 116 6.65 17.42 19.84
N TYR A 117 7.27 16.95 18.75
CA TYR A 117 7.58 17.75 17.58
C TYR A 117 6.91 17.18 16.35
N ASP A 118 6.46 18.06 15.45
CA ASP A 118 6.00 17.66 14.13
C ASP A 118 7.14 17.02 13.34
N LEU A 119 6.81 15.96 12.62
CA LEU A 119 7.74 15.22 11.79
C LEU A 119 7.42 15.46 10.32
N GLU A 120 8.24 16.28 9.65
CA GLU A 120 8.04 16.58 8.23
C GLU A 120 8.29 15.33 7.38
N THR A 121 7.43 15.06 6.40
CA THR A 121 7.52 13.86 5.55
C THR A 121 7.67 14.18 4.04
N PRO A 122 8.75 14.88 3.61
CA PRO A 122 8.88 15.36 2.22
C PRO A 122 8.71 14.27 1.15
N SER A 123 9.18 13.05 1.43
CA SER A 123 9.02 11.92 0.51
C SER A 123 7.57 11.43 0.42
N ALA A 124 6.82 11.48 1.53
CA ALA A 124 5.42 11.06 1.57
C ALA A 124 4.50 12.08 0.88
N GLU A 125 4.74 13.37 1.10
CA GLU A 125 3.99 14.47 0.46
C GLU A 125 4.04 14.43 -1.07
N GLN A 126 5.16 13.96 -1.64
CA GLN A 126 5.32 13.90 -3.10
C GLN A 126 4.71 12.64 -3.71
N SER A 127 4.96 11.47 -3.13
CA SER A 127 4.60 10.21 -3.79
C SER A 127 4.31 9.02 -2.88
N GLY A 128 4.23 9.24 -1.57
CA GLY A 128 4.26 8.18 -0.57
C GLY A 128 5.66 7.61 -0.34
N LEU A 129 5.82 6.85 0.74
CA LEU A 129 7.05 6.10 1.01
C LEU A 129 7.07 4.84 0.17
N LYS A 130 8.04 4.73 -0.74
CA LYS A 130 8.17 3.59 -1.66
C LYS A 130 9.25 2.65 -1.17
N ILE A 131 8.88 1.39 -0.98
CA ILE A 131 9.75 0.29 -0.60
C ILE A 131 9.86 -0.63 -1.80
N LYS A 132 11.06 -0.75 -2.38
CA LYS A 132 11.32 -1.67 -3.49
C LYS A 132 11.59 -3.07 -2.94
N ILE A 133 10.99 -4.05 -3.57
CA ILE A 133 11.07 -5.46 -3.20
C ILE A 133 11.09 -6.32 -4.46
N ASP A 134 11.55 -7.56 -4.36
CA ASP A 134 11.42 -8.54 -5.44
C ASP A 134 10.96 -9.88 -4.83
N LYS A 135 9.68 -9.96 -4.46
CA LYS A 135 9.12 -11.11 -3.75
C LYS A 135 8.10 -11.84 -4.62
N SER A 136 8.35 -13.12 -4.90
CA SER A 136 7.39 -13.97 -5.60
C SER A 136 6.31 -14.43 -4.62
N LEU A 137 5.06 -14.09 -4.89
CA LEU A 137 3.93 -14.44 -4.02
C LEU A 137 3.45 -15.88 -4.32
N GLY A 138 3.32 -16.69 -3.26
CA GLY A 138 2.92 -18.09 -3.33
C GLY A 138 1.43 -18.33 -3.08
N LEU A 139 0.99 -19.59 -3.29
CA LEU A 139 -0.41 -20.04 -3.14
C LEU A 139 -0.93 -20.05 -1.68
N VAL A 140 -0.03 -19.95 -0.71
CA VAL A 140 -0.37 -19.92 0.72
C VAL A 140 -0.46 -18.47 1.17
N LEU A 141 -1.20 -18.21 2.27
CA LEU A 141 -1.17 -16.93 2.98
C LEU A 141 0.28 -16.44 3.09
N ASP A 142 0.53 -15.27 2.51
CA ASP A 142 1.84 -14.65 2.51
C ASP A 142 1.84 -13.46 3.48
N SER A 143 3.00 -13.21 4.09
CA SER A 143 3.19 -12.10 5.01
C SER A 143 4.40 -11.30 4.56
N LEU A 144 4.30 -9.99 4.65
CA LEU A 144 5.37 -9.07 4.36
C LEU A 144 5.53 -8.14 5.55
N THR A 145 6.61 -8.30 6.30
CA THR A 145 6.87 -7.44 7.45
C THR A 145 7.84 -6.33 7.04
N LEU A 146 7.39 -5.08 7.25
CA LEU A 146 8.19 -3.88 7.08
C LEU A 146 8.85 -3.54 8.42
N ASP A 147 10.16 -3.76 8.49
CA ASP A 147 11.03 -3.41 9.61
C ASP A 147 11.49 -1.96 9.43
N PHE A 148 10.82 -1.06 10.14
CA PHE A 148 11.12 0.37 10.13
C PHE A 148 12.25 0.63 11.13
N ASP A 149 13.34 1.27 10.71
CA ASP A 149 14.41 1.63 11.64
C ASP A 149 14.19 3.07 12.09
N ALA A 150 13.39 3.28 13.16
CA ALA A 150 13.05 4.63 13.64
C ALA A 150 14.30 5.47 13.91
N GLU A 151 15.31 4.89 14.56
CA GLU A 151 16.58 5.58 14.88
C GLU A 151 17.25 6.18 13.65
N LYS A 152 17.38 5.38 12.58
CA LYS A 152 18.00 5.83 11.32
C LYS A 152 17.06 6.65 10.45
N SER A 153 15.77 6.64 10.75
CA SER A 153 14.76 7.30 9.93
C SER A 153 14.48 8.75 10.33
N ILE A 154 14.86 9.15 11.54
CA ILE A 154 14.62 10.51 12.04
C ILE A 154 15.87 11.37 11.87
N VAL A 155 15.70 12.53 11.22
CA VAL A 155 16.77 13.51 11.02
C VAL A 155 16.39 14.83 11.65
N LYS A 156 17.17 15.28 12.63
CA LYS A 156 17.10 16.64 13.18
C LYS A 156 17.85 17.61 12.29
N THR A 157 17.20 18.67 11.84
CA THR A 157 17.79 19.71 11.00
C THR A 157 18.52 20.77 11.85
N GLY A 158 19.40 21.56 11.23
CA GLY A 158 20.12 22.65 11.89
C GLY A 158 19.23 23.77 12.46
N ASN A 159 17.99 23.89 11.98
CA ASN A 159 16.98 24.83 12.52
C ASN A 159 16.02 24.17 13.54
N GLY A 160 16.34 22.97 14.04
CA GLY A 160 15.62 22.32 15.12
C GLY A 160 14.32 21.60 14.72
N LYS A 161 14.07 21.42 13.42
CA LYS A 161 12.95 20.62 12.92
C LYS A 161 13.34 19.15 12.83
N PHE A 162 12.34 18.28 12.73
CA PHE A 162 12.53 16.86 12.50
C PHE A 162 11.95 16.46 11.15
N ILE A 163 12.69 15.64 10.41
CA ILE A 163 12.31 15.13 9.09
C ILE A 163 12.36 13.61 9.10
N LEU A 164 11.33 12.97 8.54
CA LEU A 164 11.31 11.53 8.27
C LEU A 164 12.03 11.22 6.95
N LYS A 165 13.14 10.49 7.05
CA LYS A 165 13.86 9.87 5.95
C LYS A 165 13.86 8.36 6.16
N PRO A 166 12.79 7.66 5.77
CA PRO A 166 12.55 6.29 6.20
C PRO A 166 13.65 5.34 5.73
N VAL A 167 14.14 4.55 6.68
CA VAL A 167 15.02 3.40 6.46
C VAL A 167 14.18 2.18 6.80
N ILE A 168 13.65 1.51 5.78
CA ILE A 168 12.76 0.37 5.92
C ILE A 168 13.40 -0.85 5.27
N LYS A 169 13.40 -1.96 5.98
CA LYS A 169 13.78 -3.28 5.46
C LYS A 169 12.54 -4.17 5.36
N VAL A 170 12.64 -5.15 4.48
CA VAL A 170 11.67 -6.23 4.41
C VAL A 170 12.25 -7.42 5.14
N VAL A 171 11.47 -8.00 6.05
CA VAL A 171 11.81 -9.23 6.76
C VAL A 171 10.71 -10.27 6.52
N ASP A 172 11.15 -11.52 6.31
CA ASP A 172 10.32 -12.71 6.07
C ASP A 172 10.29 -13.59 7.32
#